data_AF-A0A7W1K0U4-F1
#
_entry.id   AF-A0A7W1K0U4-F1
#
_cell.length_a   1.000
_cell.length_b   1.000
_cell.length_c   1.000
_cell.angle_alpha   90.00
_cell.angle_beta   90.00
_cell.angle_gamma   90.00
#
_symmetry.space_group_name_H-M   'P 1'
#
loop_
_entity.id
_entity.type
_entity.pdbx_description
1 polymer ?
#
loop_
_entity_poly.entity_id
_entity_poly.type
_entity_poly.pdbx_seq_one_letter_code
_entity_poly.pdbx_strand_id
1 'polypeptide(L)' 'MEECIDCGACEPECPVEAIFPEDALPDKWEPFVKINYAYGDGMGVVNQLTNAYAAEHNVQSPPLEAR' A
#
# COMPACT_ATOMS: atom_id res chain seq x y z
N MET A 1 -16.81 -8.05 3.04
CA MET A 1 -16.63 -7.48 1.70
C MET A 1 -15.17 -7.07 1.65
N GLU A 2 -14.37 -7.80 0.88
CA GLU A 2 -12.95 -7.59 0.62
C GLU A 2 -12.83 -6.38 -0.34
N GLU A 3 -13.03 -5.17 0.16
CA GLU A 3 -13.57 -4.08 -0.67
C GLU A 3 -12.52 -3.33 -1.52
N CYS A 4 -12.28 -3.90 -2.70
CA CYS A 4 -12.09 -3.26 -4.00
C CYS A 4 -13.17 -3.84 -4.94
N ILE A 5 -13.62 -3.11 -5.97
CA ILE A 5 -14.56 -3.62 -6.99
C ILE A 5 -13.99 -3.59 -8.40
N ASP A 6 -12.68 -3.39 -8.51
CA ASP A 6 -11.93 -3.34 -9.77
C ASP A 6 -12.51 -2.34 -10.79
N CYS A 7 -13.05 -1.21 -10.31
CA CYS A 7 -13.63 -0.19 -11.19
C CYS A 7 -12.59 0.66 -11.93
N GLY A 8 -11.32 0.60 -11.52
CA GLY A 8 -10.19 1.31 -12.14
C GLY A 8 -10.21 2.84 -11.98
N ALA A 9 -11.20 3.42 -11.29
CA ALA A 9 -11.33 4.88 -11.22
C ALA A 9 -10.21 5.56 -10.43
N CYS A 10 -9.54 4.85 -9.52
CA CYS A 10 -8.48 5.42 -8.68
C CYS A 10 -7.11 5.48 -9.37
N GLU A 11 -6.82 4.58 -10.32
CA GLU A 11 -5.53 4.51 -11.02
C GLU A 11 -5.16 5.82 -11.74
N PRO A 12 -5.99 6.38 -12.65
CA PRO A 12 -5.61 7.60 -13.38
C PRO A 12 -5.60 8.86 -12.50
N GLU A 13 -6.22 8.82 -11.33
CA GLU A 13 -6.30 9.96 -10.40
C GLU A 13 -5.04 10.09 -9.52
N CYS A 14 -4.18 9.06 -9.47
CA CYS A 14 -2.99 9.08 -8.64
C CYS A 14 -1.86 9.89 -9.33
N PRO A 15 -1.48 11.08 -8.83
CA PRO A 15 -0.49 11.95 -9.50
C PRO A 15 0.94 11.40 -9.49
N VAL A 16 1.17 10.33 -8.71
CA VAL A 16 2.48 9.69 -8.54
C VAL A 16 2.47 8.23 -8.99
N GLU A 17 1.41 7.81 -9.69
CA GLU A 17 1.32 6.48 -10.31
C GLU A 17 1.58 5.33 -9.31
N ALA A 18 0.98 5.41 -8.11
CA ALA A 18 1.20 4.44 -7.04
C ALA A 18 0.13 3.34 -6.94
N ILE A 19 -0.92 3.40 -7.76
CA ILE A 19 -2.04 2.46 -7.75
C ILE A 19 -1.92 1.55 -8.97
N PHE A 20 -1.90 0.24 -8.75
CA PHE A 20 -1.79 -0.79 -9.78
C PHE A 20 -2.89 -1.82 -9.59
N PRO A 21 -3.53 -2.30 -10.68
CA PRO A 21 -4.18 -3.60 -10.70
C PRO A 21 -3.19 -4.69 -10.25
N GLU A 22 -3.65 -5.70 -9.52
CA GLU A 22 -2.76 -6.77 -9.00
C GLU A 22 -1.98 -7.49 -10.09
N ASP A 23 -2.59 -7.72 -11.26
CA ASP A 23 -1.96 -8.38 -12.41
C ASP A 23 -0.94 -7.50 -13.16
N ALA A 24 -0.92 -6.20 -12.86
CA ALA A 24 0.02 -5.22 -13.42
C ALA A 24 1.05 -4.72 -12.39
N LEU A 25 1.06 -5.28 -11.17
CA LEU A 25 1.95 -4.85 -10.10
C LEU A 25 3.41 -5.26 -10.42
N PRO A 26 4.37 -4.32 -10.41
CA PRO A 26 5.78 -4.65 -10.49
C PRO A 26 6.26 -5.52 -9.31
N ASP A 27 7.01 -6.60 -9.58
CA ASP A 27 7.51 -7.58 -8.58
C ASP A 27 8.14 -6.95 -7.32
N LYS A 28 8.84 -5.82 -7.48
CA LYS A 28 9.49 -5.10 -6.38
C LYS A 28 8.50 -4.54 -5.34
N TRP A 29 7.22 -4.46 -5.67
CA TRP A 29 6.15 -3.93 -4.82
C TRP A 29 5.15 -4.99 -4.36
N GLU A 30 5.40 -6.27 -4.66
CA GLU A 30 4.65 -7.43 -4.13
C GLU A 30 4.34 -7.35 -2.62
N PRO A 31 5.25 -6.88 -1.73
CA PRO A 31 4.93 -6.76 -0.31
C PRO A 31 3.70 -5.89 0.01
N PHE A 32 3.36 -4.93 -0.86
CA PHE A 32 2.22 -4.04 -0.67
C PHE A 32 0.87 -4.73 -0.88
N VAL A 33 0.81 -5.84 -1.61
CA VAL A 33 -0.43 -6.64 -1.74
C VAL A 33 -0.90 -7.06 -0.34
N LYS A 34 -0.01 -7.70 0.43
CA LYS A 34 -0.31 -8.13 1.81
C LYS A 34 -0.65 -6.95 2.73
N ILE A 35 0.06 -5.83 2.59
CA ILE A 35 -0.20 -4.62 3.40
C ILE A 35 -1.61 -4.08 3.12
N ASN A 36 -2.02 -4.05 1.84
CA ASN A 36 -3.32 -3.56 1.42
C ASN A 36 -4.47 -4.45 1.94
N TYR A 37 -4.36 -5.78 1.83
CA TYR A 37 -5.38 -6.69 2.38
C TYR A 37 -5.53 -6.59 3.90
N ALA A 38 -4.46 -6.26 4.63
CA ALA A 38 -4.50 -6.09 6.08
C ALA A 38 -5.30 -4.86 6.54
N TYR A 39 -5.73 -3.97 5.62
CA TYR A 39 -6.52 -2.79 5.97
C TYR A 39 -7.84 -3.16 6.68
N GLY A 40 -8.48 -4.26 6.26
CA GLY A 40 -9.69 -4.78 6.91
C GLY A 40 -9.46 -5.30 8.33
N ASP A 41 -8.23 -5.71 8.66
CA ASP A 41 -7.83 -6.21 9.98
C ASP A 41 -7.42 -5.09 10.95
N GLY A 42 -7.35 -3.84 10.45
CA GLY A 42 -7.14 -2.62 11.23
C GLY A 42 -5.71 -2.07 11.21
N MET A 43 -5.59 -0.78 11.52
CA MET A 43 -4.34 -0.02 11.39
C MET A 43 -3.18 -0.54 12.26
N GLY A 44 -3.46 -1.28 13.34
CA GLY A 44 -2.41 -1.95 14.12
C GLY A 44 -1.63 -2.96 13.29
N VAL A 45 -2.33 -3.75 12.47
CA VAL A 45 -1.72 -4.75 11.58
C VAL A 45 -1.00 -4.06 10.41
N VAL A 46 -1.65 -3.07 9.78
CA VAL A 46 -1.07 -2.29 8.69
C VAL A 46 0.24 -1.63 9.12
N ASN A 47 0.25 -0.93 10.27
CA ASN A 47 1.44 -0.24 10.77
C ASN A 47 2.58 -1.22 11.04
N GLN A 48 2.30 -2.41 11.58
CA GLN A 48 3.32 -3.43 11.80
C GLN A 48 3.98 -3.87 10.49
N LEU A 49 3.18 -4.14 9.45
CA LEU A 49 3.69 -4.59 8.16
C LEU A 49 4.46 -3.49 7.42
N THR A 50 3.92 -2.27 7.39
CA THR A 50 4.56 -1.12 6.73
C THR A 50 5.89 -0.74 7.41
N ASN A 51 5.96 -0.81 8.74
CA ASN A 51 7.21 -0.54 9.47
C ASN A 51 8.27 -1.62 9.21
N ALA A 52 7.87 -2.89 9.08
CA ALA A 52 8.78 -3.97 8.71
C ALA A 52 9.37 -3.74 7.32
N TYR A 53 8.52 -3.44 6.32
CA TYR A 53 8.97 -3.07 4.98
C TYR A 53 9.90 -1.86 5.00
N ALA A 54 9.55 -0.81 5.75
CA ALA A 54 10.37 0.39 5.84
C ALA A 54 11.76 0.13 6.44
N ALA A 55 11.85 -0.73 7.47
CA ALA A 55 13.11 -1.12 8.07
C ALA A 55 13.99 -1.93 7.11
N GLU A 56 13.40 -2.89 6.39
CA GLU A 56 14.11 -3.73 5.42
C GLU A 56 14.66 -2.92 4.24
N HIS A 57 13.87 -1.97 3.73
CA HIS A 57 14.21 -1.17 2.55
C HIS A 57 14.84 0.17 2.88
N ASN A 58 15.16 0.43 4.16
CA ASN A 58 15.71 1.70 4.64
C ASN A 58 14.88 2.92 4.19
N VAL A 59 13.55 2.77 4.17
CA VAL A 59 12.62 3.84 3.77
C VAL A 59 12.32 4.70 4.99
N GLN A 60 12.68 5.99 4.90
CA GLN A 60 12.36 6.97 5.93
C GLN A 60 11.18 7.82 5.46
N SER A 61 10.00 7.54 6.02
CA SER A 61 8.83 8.41 5.85
C SER A 61 8.86 9.52 6.90
N PRO A 62 8.70 10.80 6.53
CA PRO A 62 8.46 11.83 7.53
C PRO A 62 7.19 11.49 8.32
N PRO A 63 7.14 11.81 9.64
CA PRO A 63 5.95 11.62 10.47
C PRO A 63 4.72 12.19 9.78
N LEU A 64 3.56 11.56 9.94
CA LEU A 64 2.30 12.03 9.33
C LEU A 64 1.97 13.47 9.72
N GLU A 65 2.40 13.89 10.91
CA GLU A 65 2.27 15.25 11.45
C GLU A 65 3.13 16.31 10.72
N ALA A 66 4.08 15.88 9.89
CA ALA A 66 4.98 16.73 9.12
C ALA A 66 4.60 16.81 7.62
N ARG A 67 3.42 16.29 7.23
CA ARG A 67 2.91 16.25 5.86
C ARG A 67 1.79 17.26 5.65
#